data_AF-A0AAW1JYS5-F1
#
_entry.id   AF-A0AAW1JYS5-F1
#
_cell.length_a   1.000
_cell.length_b   1.000
_cell.length_c   1.000
_cell.angle_alpha   90.00
_cell.angle_beta   90.00
_cell.angle_gamma   90.00
#
_symmetry.space_group_name_H-M   'P 1'
#
loop_
_entity.id
_entity.type
_entity.pdbx_description
1 polymer ?
#
loop_
_entity_poly.entity_id
_entity_poly.type
_entity_poly.pdbx_seq_one_letter_code
_entity_poly.pdbx_strand_id
1 'polypeptide(L)'
;MMIWLPNYWLKKYNFAHCPANMANVIRFFILLLQLTGFIIAVDKGNFKTCEQSSFCRRLRKIKPDNPKYLLDLNSLEISDHSLEAKLVNTEENVQLKFVLITLAGDTFRVIVDEYQPLHPRYHVQSALNGEPQIAKLELLERNKDAVSIKLGNNKATVRSDPFKLEFYQGEVLVAVVNSRNLFEFEHLRAKPVEVEGESDIPKGDPGAWEDSQG
;
A
#
# COMPACT_ATOMS: atom_id res chain seq x y z
N MET A 1 -21.14 54.47 64.73
CA MET A 1 -20.47 55.62 64.08
C MET A 1 -18.98 55.56 64.42
N MET A 2 -18.15 55.83 63.41
CA MET A 2 -16.69 56.05 63.44
C MET A 2 -15.73 54.85 63.57
N ILE A 3 -15.16 54.58 62.39
CA ILE A 3 -13.85 54.07 61.99
C ILE A 3 -12.69 54.63 62.83
N TRP A 4 -11.70 53.80 63.21
CA TRP A 4 -10.26 54.01 62.92
C TRP A 4 -9.37 52.80 63.32
N LEU A 5 -8.36 52.53 62.48
CA LEU A 5 -7.35 51.44 62.50
C LEU A 5 -6.26 51.65 63.58
N PRO A 6 -5.48 50.61 63.95
CA PRO A 6 -4.06 50.66 63.54
C PRO A 6 -3.33 49.31 63.30
N ASN A 7 -2.41 49.38 62.32
CA ASN A 7 -1.04 48.83 62.28
C ASN A 7 -0.77 47.31 62.21
N TYR A 8 -0.47 46.90 60.95
CA TYR A 8 0.65 46.07 60.52
C TYR A 8 1.51 45.37 61.60
N TRP A 9 1.46 44.04 61.60
CA TRP A 9 2.60 43.18 61.95
C TRP A 9 2.68 42.01 60.95
N LEU A 10 3.89 41.82 60.40
CA LEU A 10 4.27 40.76 59.47
C LEU A 10 3.91 39.37 60.00
N LYS A 11 2.94 38.68 59.39
CA LYS A 11 2.79 37.22 59.54
C LYS A 11 3.59 36.53 58.44
N LYS A 12 4.69 35.89 58.84
CA LYS A 12 5.43 34.90 58.04
C LYS A 12 4.43 33.91 57.43
N TYR A 13 4.38 33.83 56.10
CA TYR A 13 3.77 32.69 55.42
C TYR A 13 4.65 31.47 55.69
N ASN A 14 4.30 30.71 56.73
CA ASN A 14 4.76 29.34 56.86
C ASN A 14 4.00 28.53 55.82
N PHE A 15 4.70 28.09 54.77
CA PHE A 15 4.23 26.98 53.94
C PHE A 15 4.03 25.77 54.85
N ALA A 16 2.78 25.55 55.25
CA ALA A 16 2.39 24.31 55.90
C ALA A 16 2.68 23.18 54.90
N HIS A 17 3.75 22.43 55.19
CA HIS A 17 4.02 21.17 54.54
C HIS A 17 2.79 20.27 54.78
N CYS A 18 1.97 20.10 53.75
CA CYS A 18 0.95 19.07 53.74
C CYS A 18 1.70 17.73 53.81
N PRO A 19 1.55 16.91 54.86
CA PRO A 19 2.20 15.62 54.90
C PRO A 19 1.49 14.77 53.85
N ALA A 20 2.10 14.64 52.68
CA ALA A 20 1.66 13.65 51.70
C ALA A 20 1.64 12.31 52.45
N ASN A 21 0.46 11.69 52.55
CA ASN A 21 0.31 10.41 53.24
C ASN A 21 1.28 9.44 52.58
N MET A 22 2.33 9.05 53.30
CA MET A 22 3.46 8.27 52.79
C MET A 22 2.98 6.99 52.09
N ALA A 23 1.86 6.42 52.53
CA ALA A 23 1.22 5.28 51.89
C ALA A 23 0.67 5.60 50.48
N ASN A 24 0.11 6.79 50.26
CA ASN A 24 -0.39 7.23 48.95
C ASN A 24 0.75 7.53 47.98
N VAL A 25 1.86 8.07 48.50
CA VAL A 25 3.09 8.29 47.71
C VAL A 25 3.68 6.95 47.26
N ILE A 26 3.80 5.98 48.17
CA ILE A 26 4.29 4.63 47.86
C ILE A 26 3.38 3.92 46.85
N ARG A 27 2.05 3.97 47.03
CA ARG A 27 1.09 3.39 46.08
C ARG A 27 1.20 4.01 44.69
N PHE A 28 1.39 5.34 44.61
CA PHE A 28 1.60 6.03 43.35
C PHE A 28 2.87 5.55 42.63
N PHE A 29 3.99 5.38 43.35
CA PHE A 29 5.22 4.84 42.77
C PHE A 29 5.10 3.38 42.34
N ILE A 30 4.38 2.53 43.07
CA ILE A 30 4.12 1.13 42.68
C ILE A 30 3.27 1.08 41.40
N LEU A 31 2.22 1.90 41.31
CA LEU A 31 1.41 2.03 40.09
C LEU A 31 2.23 2.53 38.90
N LEU A 32 3.08 3.53 39.10
CA LEU A 32 3.98 4.06 38.07
C LEU A 32 4.96 2.98 37.58
N LEU A 33 5.54 2.21 38.50
CA LEU A 33 6.45 1.11 38.17
C LEU A 33 5.75 0.00 37.38
N GLN A 34 4.53 -0.38 37.79
CA GLN A 34 3.71 -1.35 37.06
C GLN A 34 3.34 -0.86 35.65
N LEU A 35 3.05 0.43 35.48
CA LEU A 35 2.76 1.02 34.18
C LEU A 35 3.99 1.04 33.25
N THR A 36 5.21 1.23 33.78
CA THR A 36 6.45 1.20 32.97
C THR A 36 6.85 -0.20 32.49
N GLY A 37 6.42 -1.27 33.20
CA GLY A 37 6.73 -2.66 32.82
C GLY A 37 6.08 -3.11 31.51
N PHE A 38 5.01 -2.46 31.06
CA PHE A 38 4.31 -2.79 29.81
C PHE A 38 5.03 -2.29 28.55
N ILE A 39 6.07 -1.45 28.67
CA ILE A 39 6.74 -0.82 27.53
C ILE A 39 7.75 -1.77 26.85
N ILE A 40 8.12 -2.89 27.50
CA ILE A 40 9.12 -3.86 27.04
C ILE A 40 8.47 -5.22 26.71
N ALA A 41 7.31 -5.21 26.03
CA ALA A 41 6.59 -6.43 25.69
C ALA A 41 7.12 -7.14 24.43
N VAL A 42 7.80 -6.42 23.53
CA VAL A 42 8.34 -6.97 22.28
C VAL A 42 9.73 -6.43 21.98
N ASP A 43 10.61 -7.30 21.49
CA ASP A 43 11.89 -6.91 20.91
C ASP A 43 11.68 -6.56 19.43
N LYS A 44 11.83 -5.27 19.11
CA LYS A 44 11.70 -4.77 17.73
C LYS A 44 12.80 -5.31 16.81
N GLY A 45 13.93 -5.76 17.35
CA GLY A 45 15.02 -6.36 16.58
C GLY A 45 14.63 -7.66 15.87
N ASN A 46 13.62 -8.36 16.38
CA ASN A 46 13.12 -9.61 15.78
C ASN A 46 12.20 -9.40 14.57
N PHE A 47 11.83 -8.16 14.26
CA PHE A 47 10.93 -7.84 13.14
C PHE A 47 11.71 -7.16 12.03
N LYS A 48 11.59 -7.70 10.81
CA LYS A 48 12.22 -7.10 9.64
C LYS A 48 11.73 -5.67 9.42
N THR A 49 12.67 -4.74 9.34
CA THR A 49 12.46 -3.44 8.71
C THR A 49 12.31 -3.61 7.19
N CYS A 50 11.76 -2.59 6.51
CA CYS A 50 11.65 -2.63 5.04
C CYS A 50 13.03 -2.81 4.37
N GLU A 51 14.09 -2.22 4.90
CA GLU A 51 15.45 -2.37 4.36
C GLU A 51 16.00 -3.78 4.51
N GLN A 52 15.55 -4.55 5.51
CA GLN A 52 15.93 -5.96 5.71
C GLN A 52 15.09 -6.94 4.88
N SER A 53 14.00 -6.46 4.26
CA SER A 53 13.18 -7.24 3.35
C SER A 53 13.53 -6.88 1.90
N SER A 54 14.06 -7.84 1.15
CA SER A 54 14.57 -7.60 -0.21
C SER A 54 13.53 -6.98 -1.14
N PHE A 55 12.34 -7.56 -1.25
CA PHE A 55 11.27 -7.03 -2.08
C PHE A 55 10.82 -5.62 -1.62
N CYS A 56 10.70 -5.39 -0.31
CA CYS A 56 10.29 -4.08 0.21
C CYS A 56 11.32 -3.00 -0.14
N ARG A 57 12.61 -3.31 0.05
CA ARG A 57 13.74 -2.45 -0.31
C ARG A 57 13.76 -2.15 -1.81
N ARG A 58 13.55 -3.14 -2.68
CA ARG A 58 13.50 -2.93 -4.14
C ARG A 58 12.33 -2.04 -4.56
N LEU A 59 11.12 -2.38 -4.13
CA LEU A 59 9.91 -1.62 -4.48
C LEU A 59 9.95 -0.19 -3.94
N ARG A 60 10.51 0.05 -2.74
CA ARG A 60 10.65 1.41 -2.20
C ARG A 60 11.71 2.27 -2.89
N LYS A 61 12.66 1.66 -3.62
CA LYS A 61 13.68 2.40 -4.38
C LYS A 61 13.15 2.92 -5.72
N ILE A 62 11.98 2.47 -6.16
CA ILE A 62 11.35 2.95 -7.38
C ILE A 62 10.98 4.41 -7.21
N LYS A 63 11.50 5.25 -8.11
CA LYS A 63 11.22 6.67 -8.10
C LYS A 63 9.89 6.95 -8.81
N PRO A 64 9.10 7.93 -8.33
CA PRO A 64 7.96 8.44 -9.08
C PRO A 64 8.35 8.90 -10.49
N ASP A 65 7.35 9.01 -11.36
CA ASP A 65 7.47 9.53 -12.72
C ASP A 65 8.41 8.72 -13.62
N ASN A 66 8.47 7.40 -13.38
CA ASN A 66 9.17 6.45 -14.23
C ASN A 66 8.17 5.51 -14.95
N PRO A 67 7.50 5.97 -16.03
CA PRO A 67 6.51 5.16 -16.73
C PRO A 67 7.18 3.99 -17.47
N LYS A 68 6.84 2.76 -17.07
CA LYS A 68 7.34 1.52 -17.70
C LYS A 68 6.26 0.69 -18.38
N TYR A 69 4.99 1.03 -18.16
CA TYR A 69 3.88 0.15 -18.51
C TYR A 69 2.97 0.81 -19.54
N LEU A 70 2.73 0.08 -20.62
CA LEU A 70 1.82 0.43 -21.71
C LEU A 70 0.71 -0.61 -21.79
N LEU A 71 -0.55 -0.17 -21.80
CA LEU A 71 -1.68 -1.05 -22.06
C LEU A 71 -1.93 -1.13 -23.57
N ASP A 72 -1.76 -2.30 -24.17
CA ASP A 72 -1.97 -2.49 -25.60
C ASP A 72 -3.47 -2.51 -25.94
N LEU A 73 -4.02 -1.34 -26.31
CA LEU A 73 -5.42 -1.19 -26.71
C LEU A 73 -5.78 -1.90 -28.03
N ASN A 74 -4.81 -2.37 -28.81
CA ASN A 74 -5.08 -3.22 -29.98
C ASN A 74 -5.46 -4.64 -29.55
N SER A 75 -4.94 -5.10 -28.40
CA SER A 75 -5.29 -6.38 -27.79
C SER A 75 -6.55 -6.34 -26.92
N LEU A 76 -7.24 -5.19 -26.86
CA LEU A 76 -8.40 -4.99 -26.00
C LEU A 76 -9.60 -5.83 -26.45
N GLU A 77 -9.99 -6.76 -25.58
CA GLU A 77 -11.22 -7.54 -25.63
C GLU A 77 -12.24 -6.94 -24.65
N ILE A 78 -13.49 -6.80 -25.11
CA ILE A 78 -14.59 -6.23 -24.32
C ILE A 78 -15.68 -7.27 -24.24
N SER A 79 -16.03 -7.69 -23.03
CA SER A 79 -17.18 -8.56 -22.76
C SER A 79 -18.34 -7.74 -22.17
N ASP A 80 -19.45 -8.41 -21.86
CA ASP A 80 -20.59 -7.77 -21.18
C ASP A 80 -20.25 -7.21 -19.80
N HIS A 81 -19.15 -7.64 -19.17
CA HIS A 81 -18.81 -7.31 -17.78
C HIS A 81 -17.32 -7.06 -17.53
N SER A 82 -16.45 -7.21 -18.52
CA SER A 82 -15.01 -7.02 -18.39
C SER A 82 -14.35 -6.31 -19.57
N LEU A 83 -13.24 -5.62 -19.28
CA LEU A 83 -12.23 -5.22 -20.25
C LEU A 83 -10.97 -6.06 -20.01
N GLU A 84 -10.43 -6.67 -21.05
CA GLU A 84 -9.21 -7.48 -20.99
C GLU A 84 -8.22 -6.99 -22.04
N ALA A 85 -6.96 -6.79 -21.66
CA ALA A 85 -5.91 -6.38 -22.58
C ALA A 85 -4.54 -6.83 -22.07
N LYS A 86 -3.55 -6.82 -22.97
CA LYS A 86 -2.15 -6.99 -22.59
C LYS A 86 -1.61 -5.70 -21.98
N LEU A 87 -0.95 -5.82 -20.84
CA LEU A 87 -0.20 -4.76 -20.20
C LEU A 87 1.29 -5.10 -20.35
N VAL A 88 2.05 -4.25 -21.03
CA VAL A 88 3.43 -4.52 -21.42
C VAL A 88 4.37 -3.66 -20.60
N ASN A 89 5.35 -4.29 -19.94
CA ASN A 89 6.51 -3.58 -19.43
C ASN A 89 7.45 -3.27 -20.61
N THR A 90 7.59 -2.01 -20.97
CA THR A 90 8.37 -1.56 -22.14
C THR A 90 9.88 -1.63 -21.93
N GLU A 91 10.36 -1.69 -20.68
CA GLU A 91 11.78 -1.81 -20.37
C GLU A 91 12.24 -3.27 -20.46
N GLU A 92 11.45 -4.21 -19.91
CA GLU A 92 11.80 -5.64 -19.84
C GLU A 92 11.16 -6.48 -20.95
N ASN A 93 10.29 -5.89 -21.76
CA ASN A 93 9.47 -6.56 -22.78
C ASN A 93 8.64 -7.74 -22.21
N VAL A 94 8.14 -7.58 -20.99
CA VAL A 94 7.31 -8.57 -20.29
C VAL A 94 5.84 -8.28 -20.53
N GLN A 95 5.06 -9.31 -20.87
CA GLN A 95 3.62 -9.22 -21.08
C GLN A 95 2.85 -9.71 -19.85
N LEU A 96 1.97 -8.85 -19.36
CA LEU A 96 1.01 -9.12 -18.29
C LEU A 96 -0.40 -9.14 -18.87
N LYS A 97 -1.30 -9.84 -18.20
CA LYS A 97 -2.74 -9.80 -18.45
C LYS A 97 -3.37 -8.77 -17.53
N PHE A 98 -4.02 -7.76 -18.11
CA PHE A 98 -4.85 -6.81 -17.39
C PHE A 98 -6.32 -7.17 -17.56
N VAL A 99 -7.08 -7.13 -16.45
CA VAL A 99 -8.53 -7.33 -16.45
C VAL A 99 -9.19 -6.28 -15.55
N LEU A 100 -10.18 -5.57 -16.08
CA LEU A 100 -11.08 -4.71 -15.33
C LEU A 100 -12.48 -5.32 -15.36
N ILE A 101 -13.00 -5.76 -14.21
CA ILE A 101 -14.30 -6.40 -14.08
C ILE A 101 -15.29 -5.43 -13.43
N THR A 102 -16.51 -5.40 -13.93
CA THR A 102 -17.65 -4.70 -13.32
C THR A 102 -18.46 -5.65 -12.45
N LEU A 103 -18.75 -5.22 -11.22
CA LEU A 103 -19.43 -6.00 -10.19
C LEU A 103 -20.67 -5.26 -9.68
N ALA A 104 -21.62 -6.00 -9.15
CA ALA A 104 -22.80 -5.45 -8.50
C ALA A 104 -22.41 -4.49 -7.36
N GLY A 105 -23.25 -3.47 -7.11
CA GLY A 105 -22.93 -2.39 -6.17
C GLY A 105 -21.94 -1.38 -6.73
N ASP A 106 -22.03 -1.11 -8.04
CA ASP A 106 -21.23 -0.13 -8.78
C ASP A 106 -19.71 -0.22 -8.52
N THR A 107 -19.21 -1.46 -8.40
CA THR A 107 -17.82 -1.75 -8.00
C THR A 107 -16.99 -2.22 -9.19
N PHE A 108 -15.75 -1.72 -9.29
CA PHE A 108 -14.77 -2.20 -10.25
C PHE A 108 -13.72 -3.08 -9.56
N ARG A 109 -13.37 -4.21 -10.15
CA ARG A 109 -12.27 -5.09 -9.72
C ARG A 109 -11.16 -5.06 -10.76
N VAL A 110 -9.98 -4.61 -10.36
CA VAL A 110 -8.78 -4.57 -11.20
C VAL A 110 -7.94 -5.80 -10.88
N ILE A 111 -7.53 -6.54 -11.91
CA ILE A 111 -6.65 -7.70 -11.78
C ILE A 111 -5.51 -7.51 -12.78
N VAL A 112 -4.28 -7.74 -12.32
CA VAL A 112 -3.11 -7.89 -13.18
C VAL A 112 -2.43 -9.19 -12.82
N ASP A 113 -2.13 -10.00 -13.83
CA ASP A 113 -1.43 -11.27 -13.67
C ASP A 113 -0.40 -11.43 -14.80
N GLU A 114 0.46 -12.43 -14.72
CA GLU A 114 1.34 -12.77 -15.84
C GLU A 114 0.53 -13.34 -17.01
N TYR A 115 0.86 -12.93 -18.23
CA TYR A 115 0.19 -13.47 -19.41
C TYR A 115 0.56 -14.95 -19.65
N GLN A 116 1.84 -15.29 -19.45
CA GLN A 116 2.38 -16.64 -19.57
C GLN A 116 3.40 -16.90 -18.44
N PRO A 117 2.93 -17.20 -17.22
CA PRO A 117 3.82 -17.40 -16.08
C PRO A 117 4.60 -18.72 -16.17
N LEU A 118 5.79 -18.75 -15.55
CA LEU A 118 6.52 -20.00 -15.31
C LEU A 118 5.69 -20.97 -14.44
N HIS A 119 5.01 -20.44 -13.42
CA HIS A 119 4.04 -21.15 -12.59
C HIS A 119 2.90 -20.20 -12.17
N PRO A 120 1.66 -20.70 -11.97
CA PRO A 120 0.54 -19.84 -11.59
C PRO A 120 0.84 -19.01 -10.33
N ARG A 121 0.49 -17.72 -10.37
CA ARG A 121 0.57 -16.86 -9.19
C ARG A 121 -0.55 -17.20 -8.22
N TYR A 122 -0.26 -17.00 -6.93
CA TYR A 122 -1.24 -17.29 -5.89
C TYR A 122 -2.42 -16.31 -5.97
N HIS A 123 -3.64 -16.87 -6.03
CA HIS A 123 -4.89 -16.13 -5.91
C HIS A 123 -5.52 -16.45 -4.55
N VAL A 124 -5.90 -15.42 -3.78
CA VAL A 124 -6.42 -15.60 -2.41
C VAL A 124 -7.78 -16.32 -2.44
N GLN A 125 -7.88 -17.47 -1.77
CA GLN A 125 -9.05 -18.34 -1.87
C GLN A 125 -10.14 -18.12 -0.80
N SER A 126 -9.77 -17.60 0.38
CA SER A 126 -10.69 -17.58 1.54
C SER A 126 -11.00 -16.19 2.10
N ALA A 127 -10.63 -15.12 1.38
CA ALA A 127 -10.91 -13.75 1.81
C ALA A 127 -12.32 -13.27 1.41
N LEU A 128 -12.92 -13.89 0.40
CA LEU A 128 -14.24 -13.53 -0.11
C LEU A 128 -15.32 -14.47 0.43
N ASN A 129 -16.46 -13.90 0.82
CA ASN A 129 -17.65 -14.67 1.16
C ASN A 129 -18.45 -14.98 -0.11
N GLY A 130 -17.93 -15.90 -0.92
CA GLY A 130 -18.43 -16.18 -2.26
C GLY A 130 -17.94 -15.19 -3.32
N GLU A 131 -18.07 -15.56 -4.59
CA GLU A 131 -17.67 -14.67 -5.69
C GLU A 131 -18.64 -13.48 -5.80
N PRO A 132 -18.10 -12.24 -5.91
CA PRO A 132 -18.91 -11.06 -6.16
C PRO A 132 -19.73 -11.22 -7.45
N GLN A 133 -20.99 -10.79 -7.39
CA GLN A 133 -21.87 -10.84 -8.55
C GLN A 133 -21.35 -9.88 -9.63
N ILE A 134 -21.22 -10.37 -10.87
CA ILE A 134 -20.87 -9.54 -12.02
C ILE A 134 -22.01 -8.57 -12.36
N ALA A 135 -21.67 -7.42 -12.91
CA ALA A 135 -22.62 -6.46 -13.43
C ALA A 135 -22.35 -6.21 -14.92
N LYS A 136 -23.37 -5.74 -15.63
CA LYS A 136 -23.19 -5.37 -17.04
C LYS A 136 -22.48 -4.02 -17.12
N LEU A 137 -21.42 -3.94 -17.91
CA LEU A 137 -20.76 -2.67 -18.21
C LEU A 137 -21.44 -1.94 -19.37
N GLU A 138 -21.35 -0.62 -19.36
CA GLU A 138 -21.71 0.23 -20.50
C GLU A 138 -20.42 0.83 -21.07
N LEU A 139 -20.12 0.54 -22.33
CA LEU A 139 -18.99 1.16 -23.02
C LEU A 139 -19.34 2.61 -23.37
N LEU A 140 -18.54 3.57 -22.90
CA LEU A 140 -18.73 4.99 -23.21
C LEU A 140 -17.89 5.43 -24.41
N GLU A 141 -16.58 5.21 -24.33
CA GLU A 141 -15.63 5.69 -25.32
C GLU A 141 -14.49 4.70 -25.46
N ARG A 142 -14.02 4.52 -26.70
CA ARG A 142 -12.77 3.85 -27.03
C ARG A 142 -12.06 4.65 -28.11
N ASN A 143 -10.83 5.05 -27.83
CA ASN A 143 -9.95 5.68 -28.80
C ASN A 143 -8.55 5.04 -28.73
N LYS A 144 -7.55 5.65 -29.37
CA LYS A 144 -6.18 5.11 -29.42
C LYS A 144 -5.42 5.25 -28.10
N ASP A 145 -5.86 6.14 -27.23
CA ASP A 145 -5.15 6.54 -26.01
C ASP A 145 -5.85 6.05 -24.74
N ALA A 146 -7.15 5.77 -24.81
CA ALA A 146 -7.95 5.36 -23.66
C ALA A 146 -9.21 4.56 -24.03
N VAL A 147 -9.71 3.82 -23.03
CA VAL A 147 -11.04 3.23 -23.02
C VAL A 147 -11.77 3.64 -21.74
N SER A 148 -13.04 4.01 -21.86
CA SER A 148 -13.90 4.41 -20.75
C SER A 148 -15.17 3.57 -20.69
N ILE A 149 -15.48 3.06 -19.51
CA ILE A 149 -16.69 2.31 -19.21
C ILE A 149 -17.47 2.96 -18.06
N LYS A 150 -18.78 2.71 -18.05
CA LYS A 150 -19.71 3.15 -17.02
C LYS A 150 -20.37 1.95 -16.36
N LEU A 151 -20.64 2.11 -15.07
CA LEU A 151 -21.35 1.16 -14.23
C LEU A 151 -22.19 1.95 -13.22
N GLY A 152 -23.51 1.95 -13.41
CA GLY A 152 -24.41 2.78 -12.62
C GLY A 152 -24.06 4.27 -12.75
N ASN A 153 -23.77 4.93 -11.63
CA ASN A 153 -23.29 6.32 -11.63
C ASN A 153 -21.76 6.45 -11.68
N ASN A 154 -21.03 5.33 -11.70
CA ASN A 154 -19.57 5.33 -11.66
C ASN A 154 -18.99 5.14 -13.07
N LYS A 155 -17.80 5.71 -13.30
CA LYS A 155 -17.06 5.60 -14.56
C LYS A 155 -15.62 5.20 -14.28
N ALA A 156 -15.06 4.33 -15.12
CA ALA A 156 -13.64 4.00 -15.12
C ALA A 156 -13.04 4.32 -16.47
N THR A 157 -11.94 5.06 -16.48
CA THR A 157 -11.15 5.37 -17.68
C THR A 157 -9.78 4.73 -17.54
N VAL A 158 -9.42 3.87 -18.48
CA VAL A 158 -8.11 3.24 -18.56
C VAL A 158 -7.32 3.90 -19.68
N ARG A 159 -6.20 4.55 -19.33
CA ARG A 159 -5.27 5.17 -20.28
C ARG A 159 -4.18 4.18 -20.67
N SER A 160 -3.80 4.24 -21.93
CA SER A 160 -2.86 3.35 -22.60
C SER A 160 -1.41 3.59 -22.17
N ASP A 161 -0.89 4.78 -22.46
CA ASP A 161 0.53 5.12 -22.31
C ASP A 161 0.71 6.56 -21.74
N PRO A 162 1.21 6.71 -20.50
CA PRO A 162 1.51 5.63 -19.55
C PRO A 162 0.23 5.00 -18.98
N PHE A 163 0.31 3.70 -18.67
CA PHE A 163 -0.80 2.96 -18.06
C PHE A 163 -1.32 3.63 -16.78
N LYS A 164 -2.61 3.97 -16.76
CA LYS A 164 -3.26 4.65 -15.64
C LYS A 164 -4.74 4.32 -15.61
N LEU A 165 -5.32 4.15 -14.41
CA LEU A 165 -6.77 4.06 -14.26
C LEU A 165 -7.29 5.26 -13.46
N GLU A 166 -8.38 5.84 -13.95
CA GLU A 166 -9.10 6.93 -13.32
C GLU A 166 -10.52 6.46 -13.01
N PHE A 167 -10.94 6.57 -11.75
CA PHE A 167 -12.26 6.19 -11.29
C PHE A 167 -13.06 7.42 -10.87
N TYR A 168 -14.29 7.50 -11.35
CA TYR A 168 -15.18 8.63 -11.14
C TYR A 168 -16.50 8.18 -10.52
N GLN A 169 -17.08 9.03 -9.69
CA GLN A 169 -18.47 8.96 -9.24
C GLN A 169 -19.21 10.18 -9.80
N GLY A 170 -20.11 9.95 -10.76
CA GLY A 170 -20.60 11.00 -11.66
C GLY A 170 -19.44 11.64 -12.41
N GLU A 171 -19.31 12.97 -12.29
CA GLU A 171 -18.21 13.74 -12.89
C GLU A 171 -17.00 13.95 -11.96
N VAL A 172 -17.05 13.43 -10.73
CA VAL A 172 -15.99 13.64 -9.73
C VAL A 172 -14.97 12.51 -9.78
N LEU A 173 -13.70 12.84 -10.02
CA LEU A 173 -12.58 11.90 -9.91
C LEU A 173 -12.36 11.52 -8.43
N VAL A 174 -12.52 10.24 -8.09
CA VAL A 174 -12.43 9.75 -6.70
C VAL A 174 -11.18 8.91 -6.42
N ALA A 175 -10.62 8.24 -7.43
CA ALA A 175 -9.39 7.46 -7.28
C ALA A 175 -8.62 7.41 -8.59
N VAL A 176 -7.28 7.37 -8.48
CA VAL A 176 -6.38 7.14 -9.61
C VAL A 176 -5.40 6.04 -9.24
N VAL A 177 -5.38 4.96 -10.01
CA VAL A 177 -4.38 3.90 -9.89
C VAL A 177 -3.21 4.23 -10.81
N ASN A 178 -2.00 4.01 -10.28
CA ASN A 178 -0.74 4.33 -10.94
C ASN A 178 -0.54 5.82 -11.28
N SER A 179 -1.08 6.74 -10.46
CA SER A 179 -0.97 8.19 -10.73
C SER A 179 0.47 8.72 -10.79
N ARG A 180 1.38 8.10 -10.01
CA ARG A 180 2.80 8.46 -9.89
C ARG A 180 3.74 7.56 -10.68
N ASN A 181 3.22 6.67 -11.54
CA ASN A 181 4.01 5.68 -12.27
C ASN A 181 4.88 4.81 -11.35
N LEU A 182 4.25 4.26 -10.29
CA LEU A 182 4.90 3.39 -9.30
C LEU A 182 4.41 1.93 -9.37
N PHE A 183 3.49 1.62 -10.29
CA PHE A 183 3.11 0.25 -10.56
C PHE A 183 4.35 -0.52 -10.99
N GLU A 184 4.61 -1.63 -10.30
CA GLU A 184 5.73 -2.52 -10.56
C GLU A 184 5.24 -3.96 -10.33
N PHE A 185 5.66 -4.85 -11.23
CA PHE A 185 5.32 -6.25 -11.20
C PHE A 185 6.58 -7.07 -11.48
N GLU A 186 7.18 -7.62 -10.43
CA GLU A 186 8.36 -8.49 -10.55
C GLU A 186 7.94 -9.83 -11.15
N HIS A 187 8.18 -10.04 -12.44
CA HIS A 187 7.83 -11.26 -13.17
C HIS A 187 8.64 -12.49 -12.68
N LEU A 188 8.09 -13.69 -12.83
CA LEU A 188 8.80 -14.91 -12.44
C LEU A 188 10.00 -15.15 -13.36
N ARG A 189 11.16 -15.45 -12.76
CA ARG A 189 12.42 -15.71 -13.46
C ARG A 189 13.05 -17.01 -12.98
N ALA A 190 13.68 -17.75 -13.90
CA ALA A 190 14.53 -18.88 -13.52
C ALA A 190 15.84 -18.38 -12.89
N LYS A 191 16.37 -19.12 -11.90
CA LYS A 191 17.69 -18.81 -11.34
C LYS A 191 18.74 -19.00 -12.45
N PRO A 192 19.56 -17.97 -12.75
CA PRO A 192 20.67 -18.13 -13.68
C PRO A 192 21.58 -19.26 -13.22
N VAL A 193 22.02 -20.11 -14.15
CA VAL A 193 23.03 -21.13 -13.86
C VAL A 193 24.38 -20.42 -13.86
N GLU A 194 25.13 -20.53 -12.77
CA GLU A 194 26.52 -20.06 -12.74
C GLU A 194 27.34 -20.98 -13.64
N VAL A 195 27.78 -20.47 -14.78
CA VAL A 195 28.71 -21.19 -15.67
C VAL A 195 30.13 -20.88 -15.20
N GLU A 196 30.88 -21.90 -14.78
CA GLU A 196 32.27 -21.76 -14.38
C GLU A 196 33.10 -21.18 -15.55
N GLY A 197 33.62 -19.96 -15.39
CA GLY A 197 34.59 -19.37 -16.31
C GLY A 197 34.22 -18.00 -16.91
N GLU A 198 33.00 -17.50 -16.70
CA GLU A 198 32.58 -16.19 -17.21
C GLU A 198 32.34 -15.21 -16.05
N SER A 199 33.30 -14.32 -15.83
CA SER A 199 33.33 -13.37 -14.70
C SER A 199 32.32 -12.21 -14.81
N ASP A 200 31.46 -12.23 -15.82
CA ASP A 200 30.51 -11.17 -16.14
C ASP A 200 29.05 -11.58 -15.92
N ILE A 201 28.79 -12.53 -15.01
CA ILE A 201 27.45 -12.63 -14.42
C ILE A 201 27.25 -11.34 -13.60
N PRO A 202 26.30 -10.45 -13.95
CA PRO A 202 26.03 -9.27 -13.14
C PRO A 202 25.80 -9.76 -11.72
N LYS A 203 26.57 -9.26 -10.74
CA LYS A 203 26.38 -9.60 -9.32
C LYS A 203 24.88 -9.59 -9.06
N GLY A 204 24.29 -10.77 -8.87
CA GLY A 204 22.84 -10.93 -8.88
C GLY A 204 22.19 -9.95 -7.91
N ASP A 205 20.99 -9.49 -8.23
CA ASP A 205 20.21 -8.60 -7.38
C ASP A 205 20.17 -9.13 -5.93
N PRO A 206 20.80 -8.44 -4.95
CA PRO A 206 20.95 -8.95 -3.60
C PRO A 206 19.58 -9.21 -2.95
N GLY A 207 19.31 -10.47 -2.60
CA GLY A 207 18.02 -10.92 -2.06
C GLY A 207 16.98 -11.30 -3.12
N ALA A 208 17.39 -11.51 -4.38
CA ALA A 208 16.50 -12.08 -5.40
C ALA A 208 16.34 -13.61 -5.26
N TRP A 209 17.35 -14.30 -4.74
CA TRP A 209 17.37 -15.78 -4.64
C TRP A 209 17.43 -16.29 -3.20
N GLU A 210 18.27 -15.67 -2.38
CA GLU A 210 18.50 -16.06 -1.00
C GLU A 210 18.48 -14.80 -0.12
N ASP A 211 17.66 -14.84 0.92
CA ASP A 211 17.61 -13.80 1.96
C ASP A 211 18.08 -14.44 3.28
N SER A 212 19.34 -14.18 3.65
CA SER A 212 19.86 -14.61 4.94
C SER A 212 19.22 -13.79 6.08
N GLN A 213 18.82 -14.48 7.15
CA GLN A 213 18.34 -13.87 8.38
C GLN A 213 19.29 -14.24 9.52
N GLY A 214 19.63 -13.24 10.34
CA GLY A 214 20.39 -13.38 11.58
C GLY A 214 19.72 -12.58 12.67
#